data_AF-A0A077WKB8-F1
#
_entry.id   AF-A0A077WKB8-F1
#
_cell.length_a   1.000
_cell.length_b   1.000
_cell.length_c   1.000
_cell.angle_alpha   90.00
_cell.angle_beta   90.00
_cell.angle_gamma   90.00
#
_symmetry.space_group_name_H-M   'P 1'
#
loop_
_entity.id
_entity.type
_entity.pdbx_description
1 polymer ?
#
loop_
_entity_poly.entity_id
_entity_poly.type
_entity_poly.pdbx_seq_one_letter_code
_entity_poly.pdbx_strand_id
1 'polypeptide(L)'
;MHYDMKGESLRPIEIAGDSESDKDLVITTLTESLQIHKEIMERLHSEREAFIDKMERERSEEQEITRKEKEQALQAMEEQLERYERLESAYNLVVSELETKKTEYKKMESRFYDHVRSIRPTDDDLSTIQYEITHLTSQLNNFCMGLKSKMDRSGGTAFVLKRWHHREQDIRQCFLSQDDNDNDDRLDAGVLTLFTEKFVMEILRSELFDQPIHAGVSINDTFKTLSDWIEERNSHWANRLRQQVSALVVRQPGDDEKANMEKALATIVDTILDQLSEMYPRIKDGDNQRKKIDSIVSRAAKLNLAMKGQEIKVFCPNIEEGVARFDETMMKPSSRSDPQGIVMFTISPAFVALDPKDDDHGFVIPGKVFCKSE
;
A
#
# COMPACT_ATOMS: atom_id res chain seq x y z
N MET A 1 41.91 15.11 -84.62
CA MET A 1 43.17 14.47 -85.03
C MET A 1 43.17 14.42 -86.55
N HIS A 2 43.96 15.29 -87.15
CA HIS A 2 44.34 15.26 -88.56
C HIS A 2 45.04 13.94 -88.88
N TYR A 3 44.67 13.32 -90.00
CA TYR A 3 45.61 12.52 -90.78
C TYR A 3 45.57 13.00 -92.23
N ASP A 4 46.67 13.67 -92.56
CA ASP A 4 47.10 14.11 -93.88
C ASP A 4 47.93 12.96 -94.47
N MET A 5 47.50 12.39 -95.60
CA MET A 5 48.23 11.35 -96.34
C MET A 5 48.11 11.63 -97.85
N LYS A 6 48.99 12.53 -98.28
CA LYS A 6 49.78 12.53 -99.52
C LYS A 6 49.36 11.55 -100.62
N GLY A 7 49.11 12.12 -101.80
CA GLY A 7 48.92 11.40 -103.04
C GLY A 7 50.15 10.58 -103.46
N GLU A 8 49.85 9.42 -104.02
CA GLU A 8 50.74 8.67 -104.88
C GLU A 8 50.20 8.70 -106.31
N SER A 9 51.10 9.10 -107.21
CA SER A 9 50.92 9.23 -108.65
C SER A 9 50.62 7.88 -109.30
N LEU A 10 49.37 7.70 -109.72
CA LEU A 10 48.99 6.57 -110.58
C LEU A 10 49.41 6.90 -112.02
N ARG A 11 50.58 6.34 -112.38
CA ARG A 11 51.12 6.34 -113.74
C ARG A 11 50.10 5.73 -114.71
N PRO A 12 49.84 6.34 -115.88
CA PRO A 12 49.06 5.68 -116.91
C PRO A 12 49.85 4.48 -117.42
N ILE A 13 49.31 3.29 -117.19
CA ILE A 13 49.82 2.06 -117.77
C ILE A 13 49.41 2.09 -119.26
N GLU A 14 50.31 2.56 -120.11
CA GLU A 14 50.22 2.39 -121.56
C GLU A 14 50.45 0.91 -121.90
N ILE A 15 49.40 0.23 -122.35
CA ILE A 15 49.51 -1.10 -122.98
C ILE A 15 49.11 -0.90 -124.44
N ALA A 16 50.13 -0.75 -125.29
CA ALA A 16 50.03 -0.82 -126.73
C ALA A 16 49.96 -2.30 -127.13
N GLY A 17 48.82 -2.72 -127.68
CA GLY A 17 48.62 -4.07 -128.19
C GLY A 17 47.15 -4.44 -128.21
N ASP A 18 46.55 -4.46 -129.41
CA ASP A 18 45.21 -5.00 -129.65
C ASP A 18 45.17 -6.49 -129.33
N SER A 19 44.74 -6.82 -128.11
CA SER A 19 44.13 -8.12 -127.82
C SER A 19 43.10 -7.94 -126.70
N GLU A 20 41.83 -8.21 -127.00
CA GLU A 20 40.67 -8.07 -126.08
C GLU A 20 40.78 -8.92 -124.80
N SER A 21 41.65 -9.95 -124.79
CA SER A 21 41.76 -10.94 -123.71
C SER A 21 42.23 -10.37 -122.36
N ASP A 22 43.14 -9.39 -122.35
CA ASP A 22 43.70 -8.86 -121.09
C ASP A 22 42.79 -7.79 -120.45
N LYS A 23 41.98 -7.11 -121.27
CA LYS A 23 40.94 -6.18 -120.77
C LYS A 23 39.84 -6.96 -120.06
N ASP A 24 39.42 -8.09 -120.62
CA ASP A 24 38.41 -8.96 -120.00
C ASP A 24 38.90 -9.62 -118.71
N LEU A 25 40.19 -9.99 -118.61
CA LEU A 25 40.75 -10.52 -117.37
C LEU A 25 40.80 -9.45 -116.26
N VAL A 26 41.22 -8.22 -116.58
CA VAL A 26 41.25 -7.12 -115.60
C VAL A 26 39.84 -6.71 -115.19
N ILE A 27 38.89 -6.66 -116.13
CA ILE A 27 37.48 -6.36 -115.84
C ILE A 27 36.86 -7.47 -114.98
N THR A 28 37.08 -8.75 -115.28
CA THR A 28 36.56 -9.85 -114.46
C THR A 28 37.15 -9.85 -113.05
N THR A 29 38.47 -9.64 -112.91
CA THR A 29 39.13 -9.57 -111.59
C THR A 29 38.67 -8.36 -110.77
N LEU A 30 38.46 -7.19 -111.42
CA LEU A 30 37.90 -6.00 -110.76
C LEU A 30 36.43 -6.18 -110.38
N THR A 31 35.64 -6.83 -111.24
CA THR A 31 34.23 -7.11 -110.99
C THR A 31 34.08 -8.10 -109.84
N GLU A 32 34.93 -9.12 -109.79
CA GLU A 32 34.97 -10.10 -108.71
C GLU A 32 35.45 -9.46 -107.39
N SER A 33 36.46 -8.60 -107.43
CA SER A 33 36.90 -7.81 -106.27
C SER A 33 35.83 -6.83 -105.76
N LEU A 34 35.11 -6.15 -106.65
CA LEU A 34 33.96 -5.29 -106.30
C LEU A 34 32.80 -6.10 -105.72
N GLN A 35 32.53 -7.29 -106.25
CA GLN A 35 31.51 -8.20 -105.73
C GLN A 35 31.89 -8.69 -104.33
N ILE A 36 33.14 -9.06 -104.11
CA ILE A 36 33.66 -9.45 -102.80
C ILE A 36 33.60 -8.27 -101.83
N HIS A 37 33.99 -7.07 -102.25
CA HIS A 37 33.94 -5.89 -101.38
C HIS A 37 32.51 -5.46 -101.03
N LYS A 38 31.59 -5.59 -101.99
CA LYS A 38 30.15 -5.40 -101.77
C LYS A 38 29.61 -6.42 -100.77
N GLU A 39 29.98 -7.68 -100.91
CA GLU A 39 29.57 -8.74 -99.98
C GLU A 39 30.15 -8.51 -98.57
N ILE A 40 31.41 -8.07 -98.47
CA ILE A 40 32.05 -7.70 -97.19
C ILE A 40 31.36 -6.48 -96.57
N MET A 41 31.03 -5.45 -97.35
CA MET A 41 30.31 -4.27 -96.89
C MET A 41 28.88 -4.60 -96.44
N GLU A 42 28.16 -5.46 -97.17
CA GLU A 42 26.82 -5.92 -96.79
C GLU A 42 26.87 -6.76 -95.51
N ARG A 43 27.88 -7.63 -95.36
CA ARG A 43 28.11 -8.36 -94.10
C ARG A 43 28.42 -7.43 -92.95
N LEU A 44 29.35 -6.49 -93.11
CA LEU A 44 29.68 -5.49 -92.08
C LEU A 44 28.47 -4.61 -91.72
N HIS A 45 27.65 -4.24 -92.70
CA HIS A 45 26.44 -3.47 -92.46
C HIS A 45 25.40 -4.31 -91.69
N SER A 46 25.21 -5.57 -92.08
CA SER A 46 24.32 -6.50 -91.37
C SER A 46 24.79 -6.82 -89.95
N GLU A 47 26.10 -6.97 -89.73
CA GLU A 47 26.69 -7.19 -88.41
C GLU A 47 26.57 -5.94 -87.54
N ARG A 48 26.76 -4.74 -88.12
CA ARG A 48 26.56 -3.47 -87.43
C ARG A 48 25.10 -3.24 -87.05
N GLU A 49 24.16 -3.51 -87.96
CA GLU A 49 22.72 -3.44 -87.68
C GLU A 49 22.31 -4.45 -86.61
N ALA A 50 22.76 -5.71 -86.71
CA ALA A 50 22.51 -6.73 -85.70
C ALA A 50 23.09 -6.36 -84.32
N PHE A 51 24.25 -5.69 -84.29
CA PHE A 51 24.86 -5.20 -83.06
C PHE A 51 24.09 -4.02 -82.46
N ILE A 52 23.63 -3.07 -83.28
CA ILE A 52 22.78 -1.95 -82.84
C ILE A 52 21.46 -2.48 -82.27
N ASP A 53 20.79 -3.38 -82.98
CA ASP A 53 19.53 -3.99 -82.51
C ASP A 53 19.71 -4.78 -81.21
N LYS A 54 20.86 -5.42 -81.02
CA LYS A 54 21.18 -6.12 -79.77
C LYS A 54 21.38 -5.14 -78.62
N MET A 55 22.13 -4.06 -78.85
CA MET A 55 22.39 -3.03 -77.84
C MET A 55 21.11 -2.27 -77.45
N GLU A 56 20.22 -1.99 -78.40
CA GLU A 56 18.92 -1.38 -78.13
C GLU A 56 18.00 -2.31 -77.32
N ARG A 57 18.00 -3.61 -77.63
CA ARG A 57 17.29 -4.62 -76.83
C ARG A 57 17.82 -4.70 -75.41
N GLU A 58 19.13 -4.84 -75.22
CA GLU A 58 19.76 -4.87 -73.89
C GLU A 58 19.44 -3.60 -73.09
N ARG A 59 19.52 -2.42 -73.70
CA ARG A 59 19.13 -1.15 -73.06
C ARG A 59 17.65 -1.11 -72.69
N SER A 60 16.76 -1.62 -73.56
CA SER A 60 15.32 -1.67 -73.26
C SER A 60 15.01 -2.62 -72.11
N GLU A 61 15.69 -3.77 -72.05
CA GLU A 61 15.56 -4.76 -70.99
C GLU A 61 16.07 -4.19 -69.65
N GLU A 62 17.23 -3.53 -69.63
CA GLU A 62 17.77 -2.85 -68.44
C GLU A 62 16.83 -1.74 -67.94
N GLN A 63 16.24 -0.95 -68.84
CA GLN A 63 15.27 0.08 -68.47
C GLN A 63 14.00 -0.53 -67.88
N GLU A 64 13.52 -1.65 -68.43
CA GLU A 64 12.34 -2.35 -67.94
C GLU A 64 12.60 -3.01 -66.57
N ILE A 65 13.78 -3.59 -66.36
CA ILE A 65 14.21 -4.13 -65.07
C ILE A 65 14.30 -3.00 -64.03
N THR A 66 14.97 -1.90 -64.36
CA THR A 66 15.09 -0.74 -63.46
C THR A 66 13.72 -0.14 -63.12
N ARG A 67 12.79 -0.10 -64.09
CA ARG A 67 11.41 0.36 -63.85
C ARG A 67 10.68 -0.56 -62.89
N LYS A 68 10.77 -1.88 -63.10
CA LYS A 68 10.16 -2.88 -62.21
C LYS A 68 10.73 -2.84 -60.80
N GLU A 69 12.04 -2.70 -60.65
CA GLU A 69 12.68 -2.57 -59.33
C GLU A 69 12.23 -1.30 -58.60
N LYS A 70 12.10 -0.17 -59.31
CA LYS A 70 11.55 1.06 -58.73
C LYS A 70 10.09 0.90 -58.31
N GLU A 71 9.26 0.27 -59.14
CA GLU A 71 7.86 0.01 -58.81
C GLU A 71 7.74 -0.91 -57.58
N GLN A 72 8.55 -1.96 -57.50
CA GLN A 72 8.58 -2.86 -56.33
C GLN A 72 9.06 -2.14 -55.06
N ALA A 73 10.08 -1.29 -55.16
CA ALA A 73 10.58 -0.51 -54.02
C ALA A 73 9.52 0.50 -53.53
N LEU A 74 8.78 1.13 -54.44
CA LEU A 74 7.67 2.03 -54.09
C LEU A 74 6.53 1.28 -53.40
N GLN A 75 6.12 0.12 -53.94
CA GLN A 75 5.08 -0.71 -53.31
C GLN A 75 5.50 -1.19 -51.91
N ALA A 76 6.73 -1.66 -51.74
CA ALA A 76 7.24 -2.07 -50.44
C ALA A 76 7.29 -0.91 -49.43
N MET A 77 7.61 0.30 -49.89
CA MET A 77 7.60 1.50 -49.05
C MET A 77 6.17 1.89 -48.63
N GLU A 78 5.21 1.81 -49.55
CA GLU A 78 3.80 2.09 -49.30
C GLU A 78 3.21 1.10 -48.29
N GLU A 79 3.50 -0.20 -48.43
CA GLU A 79 3.11 -1.23 -47.46
C GLU A 79 3.69 -0.99 -46.05
N GLN A 80 4.94 -0.53 -45.96
CA GLN A 80 5.57 -0.19 -44.67
C GLN A 80 4.93 1.04 -44.03
N LEU A 81 4.60 2.06 -44.83
CA LEU A 81 3.89 3.25 -44.38
C LEU A 81 2.50 2.89 -43.82
N GLU A 82 1.72 2.10 -44.56
CA GLU A 82 0.42 1.62 -44.07
C GLU A 82 0.55 0.82 -42.78
N ARG A 83 1.59 -0.03 -42.67
CA ARG A 83 1.82 -0.82 -41.46
C ARG A 83 2.19 0.06 -40.27
N TYR A 84 2.98 1.10 -40.50
CA TYR A 84 3.35 2.08 -39.48
C TYR A 84 2.12 2.86 -39.02
N GLU A 85 1.30 3.37 -39.94
CA GLU A 85 0.06 4.09 -39.60
C GLU A 85 -0.92 3.22 -38.82
N ARG A 86 -1.09 1.95 -39.19
CA ARG A 86 -1.92 1.00 -38.43
C ARG A 86 -1.38 0.78 -37.02
N LEU A 87 -0.07 0.64 -36.87
CA LEU A 87 0.56 0.44 -35.57
C LEU A 87 0.48 1.68 -34.70
N GLU A 88 0.68 2.86 -35.26
CA GLU A 88 0.55 4.16 -34.59
C GLU A 88 -0.89 4.39 -34.13
N SER A 89 -1.88 4.08 -34.99
CA SER A 89 -3.29 4.13 -34.63
C SER A 89 -3.63 3.18 -33.47
N ALA A 90 -3.17 1.93 -33.54
CA ALA A 90 -3.36 0.94 -32.48
C ALA A 90 -2.68 1.36 -31.16
N TYR A 91 -1.47 1.92 -31.25
CA TYR A 91 -0.75 2.44 -30.08
C TYR A 91 -1.51 3.59 -29.43
N ASN A 92 -1.96 4.57 -30.21
CA ASN A 92 -2.73 5.70 -29.71
C ASN A 92 -4.05 5.26 -29.09
N LEU A 93 -4.71 4.24 -29.65
CA LEU A 93 -5.91 3.64 -29.07
C LEU A 93 -5.62 3.03 -27.69
N VAL A 94 -4.58 2.19 -27.58
CA VAL A 94 -4.19 1.56 -26.30
C VAL A 94 -3.78 2.59 -25.25
N VAL A 95 -3.07 3.64 -25.65
CA VAL A 95 -2.71 4.74 -24.75
C VAL A 95 -3.96 5.44 -24.23
N SER A 96 -4.91 5.74 -25.10
CA SER A 96 -6.19 6.37 -24.72
C SER A 96 -7.02 5.47 -23.79
N GLU A 97 -7.08 4.17 -24.07
CA GLU A 97 -7.74 3.19 -23.20
C GLU A 97 -7.08 3.12 -21.82
N LEU A 98 -5.74 3.13 -21.78
CA LEU A 98 -4.98 3.08 -20.53
C LEU A 98 -5.18 4.34 -19.69
N GLU A 99 -5.21 5.52 -20.32
CA GLU A 99 -5.57 6.77 -19.65
C GLU A 99 -7.00 6.74 -19.11
N THR A 100 -7.95 6.26 -19.91
CA THR A 100 -9.34 6.09 -19.50
C THR A 100 -9.43 5.18 -18.27
N LYS A 101 -8.78 4.01 -18.31
CA LYS A 101 -8.71 3.08 -17.18
C LYS A 101 -8.08 3.70 -15.94
N LYS A 102 -6.99 4.45 -16.07
CA LYS A 102 -6.38 5.18 -14.94
C LYS A 102 -7.35 6.17 -14.31
N THR A 103 -8.13 6.89 -15.12
CA THR A 103 -9.15 7.82 -14.57
C THR A 103 -10.31 7.08 -13.91
N GLU A 104 -10.74 5.92 -14.44
CA GLU A 104 -11.74 5.06 -13.81
C GLU A 104 -11.26 4.53 -12.46
N TYR A 105 -10.01 4.05 -12.37
CA TYR A 105 -9.42 3.59 -11.11
C TYR A 105 -9.36 4.71 -10.07
N LYS A 106 -8.92 5.92 -10.44
CA LYS A 106 -8.93 7.07 -9.51
C LYS A 106 -10.34 7.42 -9.02
N LYS A 107 -11.35 7.36 -9.91
CA LYS A 107 -12.75 7.58 -9.52
C LYS A 107 -13.25 6.49 -8.58
N MET A 108 -12.88 5.23 -8.85
CA MET A 108 -13.25 4.08 -8.01
C MET A 108 -12.60 4.17 -6.63
N GLU A 109 -11.32 4.52 -6.58
CA GLU A 109 -10.56 4.76 -5.35
C GLU A 109 -11.19 5.89 -4.52
N SER A 110 -11.49 7.04 -5.13
CA SER A 110 -12.18 8.15 -4.45
C SER A 110 -13.53 7.71 -3.88
N ARG A 111 -14.35 6.99 -4.66
CA ARG A 111 -15.65 6.49 -4.19
C ARG A 111 -15.50 5.48 -3.06
N PHE A 112 -14.48 4.64 -3.12
CA PHE A 112 -14.18 3.67 -2.06
C PHE A 112 -13.80 4.39 -0.77
N TYR A 113 -12.89 5.38 -0.83
CA TYR A 113 -12.55 6.20 0.34
C TYR A 113 -13.75 6.95 0.90
N ASP A 114 -14.58 7.57 0.06
CA ASP A 114 -15.80 8.24 0.50
C ASP A 114 -16.76 7.26 1.19
N HIS A 115 -16.87 6.03 0.67
CA HIS A 115 -17.70 4.99 1.26
C HIS A 115 -17.15 4.51 2.60
N VAL A 116 -15.85 4.19 2.69
CA VAL A 116 -15.18 3.79 3.93
C VAL A 116 -15.32 4.88 4.98
N ARG A 117 -15.06 6.13 4.58
CA ARG A 117 -15.24 7.30 5.44
C ARG A 117 -16.68 7.41 5.90
N SER A 118 -17.68 7.16 5.05
CA SER A 118 -19.09 7.23 5.46
C SER A 118 -19.48 6.20 6.52
N ILE A 119 -18.81 5.04 6.56
CA ILE A 119 -19.12 3.94 7.48
C ILE A 119 -18.33 4.05 8.79
N ARG A 120 -17.05 4.43 8.72
CA ARG A 120 -16.18 4.47 9.89
C ARG A 120 -16.35 5.79 10.66
N PRO A 121 -16.35 5.78 12.01
CA PRO A 121 -16.36 7.01 12.80
C PRO A 121 -15.08 7.83 12.63
N THR A 122 -13.92 7.15 12.57
CA THR A 122 -12.58 7.73 12.39
C THR A 122 -11.87 7.09 11.19
N ASP A 123 -10.84 7.79 10.68
CA ASP A 123 -10.02 7.33 9.54
C ASP A 123 -8.85 6.42 9.99
N ASP A 124 -8.81 5.99 11.27
CA ASP A 124 -7.73 5.17 11.83
C ASP A 124 -7.75 3.74 11.27
N ASP A 125 -6.56 3.14 11.11
CA ASP A 125 -6.36 1.73 10.78
C ASP A 125 -5.84 0.95 12.00
N LEU A 126 -5.69 -0.38 11.85
CA LEU A 126 -5.24 -1.24 12.96
C LEU A 126 -3.84 -0.86 13.47
N SER A 127 -2.92 -0.46 12.58
CA SER A 127 -1.57 -0.02 12.94
C SER A 127 -1.59 1.26 13.79
N THR A 128 -2.43 2.23 13.41
CA THR A 128 -2.62 3.48 14.14
C THR A 128 -3.26 3.23 15.51
N ILE A 129 -4.25 2.33 15.56
CA ILE A 129 -4.87 1.90 16.82
C ILE A 129 -3.83 1.22 17.73
N GLN A 130 -3.01 0.32 17.20
CA GLN A 130 -1.97 -0.38 17.95
C GLN A 130 -0.96 0.61 18.54
N TYR A 131 -0.54 1.60 17.74
CA TYR A 131 0.32 2.68 18.19
C TYR A 131 -0.32 3.50 19.31
N GLU A 132 -1.58 3.93 19.14
CA GLU A 132 -2.29 4.75 20.14
C GLU A 132 -2.54 3.98 21.44
N ILE A 133 -2.81 2.66 21.41
CA ILE A 133 -2.90 1.83 22.63
C ILE A 133 -1.56 1.84 23.38
N THR A 134 -0.46 1.61 22.65
CA THR A 134 0.89 1.59 23.23
C THR A 134 1.24 2.95 23.83
N HIS A 135 0.88 4.01 23.12
CA HIS A 135 1.13 5.38 23.53
C HIS A 135 0.29 5.78 24.75
N LEU A 136 -0.99 5.41 24.80
CA LEU A 136 -1.87 5.59 25.96
C LEU A 136 -1.33 4.86 27.20
N THR A 137 -0.94 3.60 27.04
CA THR A 137 -0.36 2.78 28.12
C THR A 137 0.92 3.41 28.66
N SER A 138 1.79 3.89 27.77
CA SER A 138 3.01 4.61 28.14
C SER A 138 2.73 5.94 28.84
N GLN A 139 1.74 6.70 28.37
CA GLN A 139 1.31 7.95 28.98
C GLN A 139 0.77 7.72 30.40
N LEU A 140 -0.04 6.67 30.61
CA LEU A 140 -0.51 6.31 31.95
C LEU A 140 0.66 5.88 32.86
N ASN A 141 1.57 5.04 32.38
CA ASN A 141 2.69 4.59 33.19
C ASN A 141 3.55 5.79 33.65
N ASN A 142 3.86 6.71 32.73
CA ASN A 142 4.58 7.95 33.05
C ASN A 142 3.83 8.83 34.05
N PHE A 143 2.50 8.89 33.96
CA PHE A 143 1.67 9.59 34.95
C PHE A 143 1.81 8.95 36.34
N CYS A 144 1.64 7.63 36.45
CA CYS A 144 1.74 6.90 37.71
C CYS A 144 3.14 7.04 38.34
N MET A 145 4.19 6.90 37.53
CA MET A 145 5.58 7.10 37.98
C MET A 145 5.84 8.52 38.45
N GLY A 146 5.26 9.53 37.78
CA GLY A 146 5.35 10.93 38.19
C GLY A 146 4.63 11.25 39.51
N LEU A 147 3.68 10.42 39.93
CA LEU A 147 2.98 10.55 41.22
C LEU A 147 3.72 9.89 42.38
N LYS A 148 4.67 8.97 42.11
CA LYS A 148 5.37 8.17 43.12
C LYS A 148 5.95 9.00 44.28
N SER A 149 6.47 10.20 44.00
CA SER A 149 7.08 11.10 45.00
C SER A 149 6.07 11.83 45.89
N LYS A 150 4.78 11.86 45.52
CA LYS A 150 3.71 12.56 46.24
C LYS A 150 2.77 11.62 47.01
N MET A 151 3.15 10.35 47.08
CA MET A 151 2.32 9.30 47.63
C MET A 151 2.36 9.29 49.15
N ASP A 152 1.19 9.16 49.78
CA ASP A 152 1.12 8.70 51.16
C ASP A 152 1.10 7.17 51.16
N ARG A 153 2.15 6.53 51.71
CA ARG A 153 2.24 5.06 51.76
C ARG A 153 1.18 4.44 52.68
N SER A 154 0.78 5.15 53.74
CA SER A 154 -0.19 4.64 54.71
C SER A 154 -1.60 4.70 54.13
N GLY A 155 -2.00 5.87 53.63
CA GLY A 155 -3.25 6.04 52.87
C GLY A 155 -3.31 5.15 51.63
N GLY A 156 -2.20 5.04 50.90
CA GLY A 156 -2.06 4.13 49.75
C GLY A 156 -2.32 2.67 50.08
N THR A 157 -1.72 2.16 51.17
CA THR A 157 -1.94 0.77 51.61
C THR A 157 -3.38 0.55 52.02
N ALA A 158 -3.95 1.46 52.83
CA ALA A 158 -5.34 1.36 53.25
C ALA A 158 -6.32 1.39 52.06
N PHE A 159 -6.07 2.24 51.06
CA PHE A 159 -6.86 2.31 49.84
C PHE A 159 -6.81 0.99 49.06
N VAL A 160 -5.63 0.42 48.84
CA VAL A 160 -5.46 -0.84 48.10
C VAL A 160 -6.22 -1.98 48.79
N LEU A 161 -6.05 -2.13 50.11
CA LEU A 161 -6.73 -3.20 50.86
C LEU A 161 -8.25 -3.01 50.88
N LYS A 162 -8.73 -1.76 50.97
CA LYS A 162 -10.17 -1.43 50.89
C LYS A 162 -10.76 -1.74 49.51
N ARG A 163 -10.08 -1.31 48.43
CA ARG A 163 -10.56 -1.44 47.05
C ARG A 163 -10.61 -2.89 46.59
N TRP A 164 -9.56 -3.66 46.88
CA TRP A 164 -9.45 -5.08 46.53
C TRP A 164 -9.56 -5.98 47.77
N HIS A 165 -10.51 -5.69 48.68
CA HIS A 165 -10.73 -6.41 49.94
C HIS A 165 -10.92 -7.92 49.76
N HIS A 166 -11.58 -8.34 48.67
CA HIS A 166 -11.77 -9.75 48.32
C HIS A 166 -10.46 -10.51 48.05
N ARG A 167 -9.34 -9.80 47.85
CA ARG A 167 -7.98 -10.35 47.66
C ARG A 167 -6.99 -9.80 48.68
N GLU A 168 -7.47 -9.24 49.80
CA GLU A 168 -6.60 -8.67 50.83
C GLU A 168 -5.54 -9.68 51.31
N GLN A 169 -5.94 -10.93 51.55
CA GLN A 169 -5.00 -11.98 51.98
C GLN A 169 -3.88 -12.21 50.96
N ASP A 170 -4.21 -12.25 49.67
CA ASP A 170 -3.23 -12.40 48.60
C ASP A 170 -2.28 -11.20 48.52
N ILE A 171 -2.81 -9.97 48.63
CA ILE A 171 -2.03 -8.74 48.61
C ILE A 171 -1.03 -8.73 49.76
N ARG A 172 -1.49 -9.07 50.97
CA ARG A 172 -0.62 -9.16 52.15
C ARG A 172 0.46 -10.21 51.96
N GLN A 173 0.11 -11.41 51.51
CA GLN A 173 1.07 -12.49 51.32
C GLN A 173 2.10 -12.21 50.21
N CYS A 174 1.71 -11.51 49.14
CA CYS A 174 2.58 -11.28 47.98
C CYS A 174 3.50 -10.05 48.16
N PHE A 175 3.06 -9.05 48.91
CA PHE A 175 3.71 -7.73 48.90
C PHE A 175 4.11 -7.19 50.28
N LEU A 176 3.61 -7.76 51.37
CA LEU A 176 4.06 -7.42 52.72
C LEU A 176 5.02 -8.52 53.19
N SER A 177 6.25 -8.14 53.55
CA SER A 177 7.24 -9.08 54.06
C SER A 177 6.78 -9.67 55.39
N GLN A 178 7.00 -10.98 55.57
CA GLN A 178 6.87 -11.66 56.88
C GLN A 178 8.14 -11.57 57.72
N ASP A 179 9.15 -10.79 57.31
CA ASP A 179 10.40 -10.67 58.06
C ASP A 179 10.16 -9.88 59.36
N ASP A 180 10.19 -10.62 60.47
CA ASP A 180 9.94 -10.22 61.88
C ASP A 180 10.75 -9.02 62.42
N ASN A 181 11.61 -8.39 61.61
CA ASN A 181 12.49 -7.29 62.05
C ASN A 181 12.01 -5.89 61.63
N ASP A 182 11.04 -5.77 60.72
CA ASP A 182 10.48 -4.48 60.33
C ASP A 182 8.94 -4.58 60.37
N ASN A 183 8.32 -4.05 61.44
CA ASN A 183 6.86 -3.98 61.63
C ASN A 183 6.17 -3.02 60.63
N ASP A 184 6.69 -2.89 59.41
CA ASP A 184 6.17 -1.99 58.40
C ASP A 184 5.09 -2.69 57.58
N ASP A 185 3.85 -2.71 58.11
CA ASP A 185 2.64 -3.25 57.44
C ASP A 185 2.17 -2.36 56.26
N ARG A 186 3.11 -1.70 55.56
CA ARG A 186 2.86 -0.77 54.44
C ARG A 186 3.48 -1.27 53.16
N LEU A 187 2.71 -1.22 52.08
CA LEU A 187 3.17 -1.56 50.75
C LEU A 187 4.33 -0.65 50.31
N ASP A 188 5.28 -1.23 49.56
CA ASP A 188 6.34 -0.47 48.91
C ASP A 188 5.75 0.47 47.86
N ALA A 189 6.44 1.59 47.64
CA ALA A 189 6.04 2.59 46.66
C ALA A 189 5.96 2.03 45.23
N GLY A 190 6.79 1.03 44.88
CA GLY A 190 6.68 0.33 43.59
C GLY A 190 5.36 -0.41 43.42
N VAL A 191 4.93 -1.13 44.47
CA VAL A 191 3.67 -1.90 44.48
C VAL A 191 2.47 -0.96 44.43
N LEU A 192 2.48 0.11 45.24
CA LEU A 192 1.42 1.12 45.22
C LEU A 192 1.29 1.79 43.85
N THR A 193 2.42 2.07 43.17
CA THR A 193 2.40 2.63 41.80
C THR A 193 1.75 1.66 40.79
N LEU A 194 1.98 0.35 40.96
CA LEU A 194 1.37 -0.70 40.14
C LEU A 194 -0.14 -0.82 40.40
N PHE A 195 -0.60 -0.69 41.64
CA PHE A 195 -2.04 -0.62 41.95
C PHE A 195 -2.69 0.68 41.47
N THR A 196 -1.97 1.81 41.48
CA THR A 196 -2.45 3.06 40.86
C THR A 196 -2.67 2.88 39.35
N GLU A 197 -1.75 2.21 38.65
CA GLU A 197 -1.90 1.87 37.24
C GLU A 197 -3.13 0.97 37.01
N LYS A 198 -3.27 -0.10 37.81
CA LYS A 198 -4.43 -1.01 37.79
C LYS A 198 -5.74 -0.27 37.98
N PHE A 199 -5.80 0.59 39.00
CA PHE A 199 -6.98 1.37 39.34
C PHE A 199 -7.46 2.23 38.16
N VAL A 200 -6.54 3.01 37.57
CA VAL A 200 -6.90 3.89 36.44
C VAL A 200 -7.32 3.05 35.23
N MET A 201 -6.62 1.96 34.92
CA MET A 201 -7.00 1.08 33.81
C MET A 201 -8.34 0.38 34.00
N GLU A 202 -8.70 -0.04 35.22
CA GLU A 202 -10.02 -0.60 35.52
C GLU A 202 -11.14 0.40 35.23
N ILE A 203 -10.94 1.67 35.62
CA ILE A 203 -11.91 2.74 35.30
C ILE A 203 -11.97 2.98 33.80
N LEU A 204 -10.84 3.15 33.11
CA LEU A 204 -10.86 3.37 31.66
C LEU A 204 -11.48 2.18 30.90
N ARG A 205 -11.26 0.95 31.37
CA ARG A 205 -11.86 -0.24 30.79
C ARG A 205 -13.38 -0.22 30.95
N SER A 206 -13.88 -0.13 32.18
CA SER A 206 -15.31 -0.20 32.48
C SER A 206 -16.09 0.99 31.91
N GLU A 207 -15.55 2.20 32.05
CA GLU A 207 -16.24 3.43 31.68
C GLU A 207 -16.04 3.83 30.20
N LEU A 208 -14.99 3.35 29.51
CA LEU A 208 -14.73 3.69 28.10
C LEU A 208 -14.67 2.46 27.17
N PHE A 209 -13.71 1.54 27.36
CA PHE A 209 -13.44 0.49 26.36
C PHE A 209 -14.55 -0.57 26.26
N ASP A 210 -15.19 -0.89 27.38
CA ASP A 210 -16.29 -1.84 27.45
C ASP A 210 -17.65 -1.19 27.08
N GLN A 211 -17.66 0.13 26.80
CA GLN A 211 -18.86 0.81 26.31
C GLN A 211 -19.22 0.32 24.90
N PRO A 212 -20.50 0.05 24.61
CA PRO A 212 -20.93 -0.46 23.30
C PRO A 212 -20.64 0.51 22.15
N ILE A 213 -20.91 1.81 22.36
CA ILE A 213 -20.72 2.86 21.35
C ILE A 213 -19.65 3.84 21.84
N HIS A 214 -19.96 4.65 22.85
CA HIS A 214 -19.09 5.67 23.44
C HIS A 214 -19.62 6.04 24.83
N ALA A 215 -18.75 6.50 25.73
CA ALA A 215 -19.17 6.93 27.06
C ALA A 215 -20.17 8.10 27.01
N GLY A 216 -21.22 8.03 27.83
CA GLY A 216 -22.24 9.06 27.94
C GLY A 216 -23.37 9.01 26.89
N VAL A 217 -23.32 8.05 25.95
CA VAL A 217 -24.36 7.89 24.93
C VAL A 217 -25.61 7.24 25.51
N SER A 218 -26.76 7.87 25.33
CA SER A 218 -28.03 7.44 25.95
C SER A 218 -28.50 6.04 25.52
N ILE A 219 -28.16 5.62 24.30
CA ILE A 219 -28.60 4.36 23.72
C ILE A 219 -27.65 3.19 23.97
N ASN A 220 -26.57 3.34 24.74
CA ASN A 220 -25.56 2.29 24.94
C ASN A 220 -26.17 0.93 25.33
N ASP A 221 -27.02 0.89 26.35
CA ASP A 221 -27.60 -0.37 26.85
C ASP A 221 -28.57 -1.01 25.84
N THR A 222 -29.37 -0.18 25.18
CA THR A 222 -30.31 -0.64 24.15
C THR A 222 -29.56 -1.18 22.93
N PHE A 223 -28.51 -0.46 22.52
CA PHE A 223 -27.63 -0.86 21.44
C PHE A 223 -26.91 -2.17 21.77
N LYS A 224 -26.39 -2.34 22.99
CA LYS A 224 -25.75 -3.59 23.42
C LYS A 224 -26.69 -4.78 23.27
N THR A 225 -27.90 -4.66 23.81
CA THR A 225 -28.93 -5.71 23.76
C THR A 225 -29.25 -6.08 22.31
N LEU A 226 -29.42 -5.09 21.43
CA LEU A 226 -29.68 -5.32 20.01
C LEU A 226 -28.46 -5.95 19.30
N SER A 227 -27.26 -5.43 19.57
CA SER A 227 -26.02 -5.90 18.96
C SER A 227 -25.76 -7.36 19.32
N ASP A 228 -25.93 -7.73 20.59
CA ASP A 228 -25.75 -9.11 21.06
C ASP A 228 -26.79 -10.04 20.40
N TRP A 229 -28.05 -9.60 20.28
CA TRP A 229 -29.09 -10.37 19.56
C TRP A 229 -28.78 -10.57 18.07
N ILE A 230 -28.19 -9.56 17.41
CA ILE A 230 -27.77 -9.67 16.01
C ILE A 230 -26.53 -10.56 15.88
N GLU A 231 -25.55 -10.42 16.76
CA GLU A 231 -24.26 -11.14 16.71
C GLU A 231 -24.47 -12.65 16.64
N GLU A 232 -25.41 -13.19 17.43
CA GLU A 232 -25.80 -14.61 17.42
C GLU A 232 -26.27 -15.13 16.06
N ARG A 233 -26.76 -14.24 15.19
CA ARG A 233 -27.37 -14.57 13.90
C ARG A 233 -26.49 -14.17 12.72
N ASN A 234 -25.82 -13.02 12.83
CA ASN A 234 -25.00 -12.45 11.78
C ASN A 234 -24.01 -11.41 12.35
N SER A 235 -22.80 -11.88 12.66
CA SER A 235 -21.70 -11.03 13.18
C SER A 235 -21.30 -9.89 12.24
N HIS A 236 -21.33 -10.11 10.93
CA HIS A 236 -21.04 -9.06 9.95
C HIS A 236 -22.07 -7.92 10.02
N TRP A 237 -23.35 -8.24 10.22
CA TRP A 237 -24.40 -7.23 10.34
C TRP A 237 -24.30 -6.47 11.67
N ALA A 238 -23.99 -7.15 12.77
CA ALA A 238 -23.70 -6.50 14.06
C ALA A 238 -22.51 -5.53 13.95
N ASN A 239 -21.41 -5.95 13.30
CA ASN A 239 -20.24 -5.09 13.07
C ASN A 239 -20.58 -3.84 12.26
N ARG A 240 -21.32 -4.01 11.16
CA ARG A 240 -21.74 -2.87 10.34
C ARG A 240 -22.67 -1.92 11.10
N LEU A 241 -23.60 -2.45 11.89
CA LEU A 241 -24.50 -1.65 12.72
C LEU A 241 -23.71 -0.85 13.75
N ARG A 242 -22.75 -1.48 14.45
CA ARG A 242 -21.82 -0.80 15.37
C ARG A 242 -21.10 0.37 14.69
N GLN A 243 -20.48 0.13 13.54
CA GLN A 243 -19.76 1.18 12.81
C GLN A 243 -20.67 2.36 12.46
N GLN A 244 -21.85 2.07 11.89
CA GLN A 244 -22.79 3.10 11.46
C GLN A 244 -23.36 3.91 12.62
N VAL A 245 -23.75 3.24 13.71
CA VAL A 245 -24.29 3.91 14.90
C VAL A 245 -23.20 4.73 15.60
N SER A 246 -22.00 4.17 15.79
CA SER A 246 -20.85 4.92 16.33
C SER A 246 -20.48 6.12 15.46
N ALA A 247 -20.54 5.99 14.13
CA ALA A 247 -20.25 7.09 13.21
C ALA A 247 -21.33 8.18 13.29
N LEU A 248 -22.61 7.79 13.36
CA LEU A 248 -23.73 8.71 13.50
C LEU A 248 -23.62 9.52 14.79
N VAL A 249 -23.45 8.84 15.93
CA VAL A 249 -23.42 9.47 17.25
C VAL A 249 -22.26 10.45 17.39
N VAL A 250 -21.10 10.18 16.77
CA VAL A 250 -19.96 11.09 16.89
C VAL A 250 -19.99 12.23 15.87
N ARG A 251 -20.48 11.99 14.66
CA ARG A 251 -20.50 13.02 13.61
C ARG A 251 -21.71 13.93 13.70
N GLN A 252 -22.82 13.41 14.21
CA GLN A 252 -24.10 14.11 14.35
C GLN A 252 -24.75 13.80 15.72
N PRO A 253 -24.07 14.07 16.85
CA PRO A 253 -24.60 13.74 18.17
C PRO A 253 -25.91 14.46 18.50
N GLY A 254 -26.15 15.64 17.93
CA GLY A 254 -27.08 16.60 18.51
C GLY A 254 -26.51 17.23 19.78
N ASP A 255 -27.08 18.34 20.22
CA ASP A 255 -26.52 19.13 21.32
C ASP A 255 -26.59 18.37 22.66
N ASP A 256 -27.68 17.64 22.90
CA ASP A 256 -27.89 16.89 24.14
C ASP A 256 -26.91 15.73 24.31
N GLU A 257 -26.73 14.87 23.29
CA GLU A 257 -25.77 13.76 23.37
C GLU A 257 -24.34 14.28 23.45
N LYS A 258 -24.01 15.37 22.74
CA LYS A 258 -22.68 15.98 22.84
C LYS A 258 -22.38 16.44 24.26
N ALA A 259 -23.33 17.14 24.89
CA ALA A 259 -23.19 17.57 26.28
C ALA A 259 -23.09 16.37 27.25
N ASN A 260 -23.86 15.30 27.01
CA ASN A 260 -23.81 14.08 27.82
C ASN A 260 -22.46 13.37 27.70
N MET A 261 -21.91 13.25 26.49
CA MET A 261 -20.58 12.67 26.27
C MET A 261 -19.49 13.49 26.96
N GLU A 262 -19.48 14.81 26.77
CA GLU A 262 -18.50 15.70 27.43
C GLU A 262 -18.60 15.64 28.96
N LYS A 263 -19.83 15.62 29.49
CA LYS A 263 -20.07 15.47 30.93
C LYS A 263 -19.62 14.11 31.46
N ALA A 264 -19.85 13.03 30.72
CA ALA A 264 -19.41 11.69 31.11
C ALA A 264 -17.88 11.63 31.21
N LEU A 265 -17.16 12.16 30.21
CA LEU A 265 -15.69 12.21 30.25
C LEU A 265 -15.18 13.05 31.43
N ALA A 266 -15.77 14.22 31.69
CA ALA A 266 -15.42 15.03 32.86
C ALA A 266 -15.67 14.30 34.19
N THR A 267 -16.79 13.56 34.27
CA THR A 267 -17.14 12.76 35.46
C THR A 267 -16.12 11.66 35.71
N ILE A 268 -15.62 11.00 34.66
CA ILE A 268 -14.55 9.99 34.77
C ILE A 268 -13.25 10.64 35.29
N VAL A 269 -12.86 11.79 34.76
CA VAL A 269 -11.68 12.54 35.23
C VAL A 269 -11.79 12.88 36.71
N ASP A 270 -12.93 13.45 37.12
CA ASP A 270 -13.16 13.85 38.50
C ASP A 270 -13.20 12.62 39.43
N THR A 271 -13.82 11.52 39.01
CA THR A 271 -13.85 10.23 39.75
C THR A 271 -12.45 9.68 39.99
N ILE A 272 -11.58 9.67 38.96
CA ILE A 272 -10.19 9.23 39.09
C ILE A 272 -9.44 10.09 40.10
N LEU A 273 -9.56 11.42 40.00
CA LEU A 273 -8.86 12.35 40.90
C LEU A 273 -9.38 12.29 42.33
N ASP A 274 -10.69 12.12 42.50
CA ASP A 274 -11.34 12.00 43.80
C ASP A 274 -10.86 10.76 44.54
N GLN A 275 -10.88 9.59 43.89
CA GLN A 275 -10.45 8.35 44.53
C GLN A 275 -8.93 8.30 44.72
N LEU A 276 -8.14 8.81 43.75
CA LEU A 276 -6.69 8.90 43.91
C LEU A 276 -6.28 9.87 45.03
N SER A 277 -7.14 10.79 45.46
CA SER A 277 -6.81 11.69 46.57
C SER A 277 -6.63 10.96 47.91
N GLU A 278 -7.19 9.75 48.08
CA GLU A 278 -6.95 8.89 49.25
C GLU A 278 -5.47 8.41 49.31
N MET A 279 -4.83 8.18 48.16
CA MET A 279 -3.42 7.76 48.06
C MET A 279 -2.45 8.94 47.86
N TYR A 280 -2.94 10.02 47.25
CA TYR A 280 -2.18 11.19 46.84
C TYR A 280 -2.90 12.46 47.32
N PRO A 281 -2.78 12.86 48.60
CA PRO A 281 -3.57 13.93 49.20
C PRO A 281 -3.48 15.28 48.47
N ARG A 282 -2.36 15.54 47.79
CA ARG A 282 -2.08 16.77 47.04
C ARG A 282 -2.32 16.66 45.53
N ILE A 283 -3.02 15.61 45.06
CA ILE A 283 -3.26 15.41 43.62
C ILE A 283 -4.16 16.51 43.03
N LYS A 284 -5.05 17.07 43.87
CA LYS A 284 -5.99 18.13 43.50
C LYS A 284 -5.43 19.55 43.63
N ASP A 285 -4.27 19.72 44.28
CA ASP A 285 -3.70 21.03 44.60
C ASP A 285 -3.22 21.82 43.37
N GLY A 286 -3.28 21.24 42.16
CA GLY A 286 -2.93 21.96 40.93
C GLY A 286 -3.53 21.38 39.66
N ASP A 287 -3.87 22.29 38.73
CA ASP A 287 -4.49 21.98 37.44
C ASP A 287 -3.69 21.01 36.56
N ASN A 288 -2.38 20.91 36.77
CA ASN A 288 -1.50 20.09 35.94
C ASN A 288 -1.84 18.59 36.00
N GLN A 289 -2.26 18.05 37.15
CA GLN A 289 -2.65 16.64 37.22
C GLN A 289 -4.00 16.38 36.57
N ARG A 290 -4.95 17.30 36.77
CA ARG A 290 -6.24 17.26 36.09
C ARG A 290 -6.08 17.27 34.58
N LYS A 291 -5.27 18.18 34.02
CA LYS A 291 -4.96 18.23 32.59
C LYS A 291 -4.32 16.94 32.06
N LYS A 292 -3.48 16.27 32.86
CA LYS A 292 -2.87 14.98 32.47
C LYS A 292 -3.89 13.84 32.42
N ILE A 293 -4.74 13.72 33.45
CA ILE A 293 -5.82 12.72 33.47
C ILE A 293 -6.84 13.00 32.37
N ASP A 294 -7.23 14.27 32.18
CA ASP A 294 -8.11 14.70 31.09
C ASP A 294 -7.56 14.31 29.71
N SER A 295 -6.26 14.51 29.48
CA SER A 295 -5.59 14.07 28.25
C SER A 295 -5.61 12.54 28.09
N ILE A 296 -5.41 11.77 29.16
CA ILE A 296 -5.47 10.29 29.14
C ILE A 296 -6.89 9.83 28.81
N VAL A 297 -7.90 10.35 29.51
CA VAL A 297 -9.31 10.00 29.33
C VAL A 297 -9.78 10.37 27.92
N SER A 298 -9.46 11.59 27.46
CA SER A 298 -9.81 12.05 26.11
C SER A 298 -9.18 11.20 25.02
N ARG A 299 -7.92 10.78 25.18
CA ARG A 299 -7.26 9.89 24.22
C ARG A 299 -7.87 8.49 24.25
N ALA A 300 -8.14 7.95 25.44
CA ALA A 300 -8.81 6.66 25.58
C ALA A 300 -10.22 6.66 24.95
N ALA A 301 -10.97 7.75 25.07
CA ALA A 301 -12.28 7.91 24.45
C ALA A 301 -12.19 7.91 22.90
N LYS A 302 -11.24 8.66 22.35
CA LYS A 302 -10.95 8.65 20.89
C LYS A 302 -10.51 7.28 20.41
N LEU A 303 -9.65 6.61 21.17
CA LEU A 303 -9.17 5.27 20.86
C LEU A 303 -10.31 4.24 20.90
N ASN A 304 -11.19 4.31 21.90
CA ASN A 304 -12.39 3.47 21.95
C ASN A 304 -13.23 3.63 20.67
N LEU A 305 -13.44 4.87 20.22
CA LEU A 305 -14.17 5.12 18.99
C LEU A 305 -13.47 4.52 17.76
N ALA A 306 -12.14 4.69 17.65
CA ALA A 306 -11.35 4.11 16.56
C ALA A 306 -11.46 2.58 16.54
N MET A 307 -11.41 1.93 17.71
CA MET A 307 -11.64 0.50 17.89
C MET A 307 -13.06 0.10 17.44
N LYS A 308 -14.09 0.88 17.84
CA LYS A 308 -15.48 0.65 17.40
C LYS A 308 -15.72 1.02 15.92
N GLY A 309 -14.74 1.62 15.24
CA GLY A 309 -14.79 1.90 13.81
C GLY A 309 -14.29 0.77 12.92
N GLN A 310 -13.51 -0.17 13.46
CA GLN A 310 -12.93 -1.25 12.67
C GLN A 310 -13.93 -2.36 12.34
N GLU A 311 -13.73 -2.98 11.19
CA GLU A 311 -14.49 -4.17 10.77
C GLU A 311 -14.10 -5.37 11.64
N ILE A 312 -12.79 -5.54 11.85
CA ILE A 312 -12.23 -6.47 12.82
C ILE A 312 -12.49 -5.93 14.24
N LYS A 313 -13.03 -6.78 15.12
CA LYS A 313 -13.34 -6.39 16.49
C LYS A 313 -12.04 -6.27 17.29
N VAL A 314 -11.73 -5.06 17.74
CA VAL A 314 -10.67 -4.81 18.73
C VAL A 314 -11.30 -4.79 20.12
N PHE A 315 -10.84 -5.65 21.03
CA PHE A 315 -11.42 -5.79 22.37
C PHE A 315 -10.38 -6.14 23.44
N CYS A 316 -10.80 -5.98 24.70
CA CYS A 316 -10.02 -6.36 25.87
C CYS A 316 -10.54 -7.70 26.42
N PRO A 317 -9.85 -8.83 26.21
CA PRO A 317 -10.27 -10.09 26.82
C PRO A 317 -10.28 -9.99 28.35
N ASN A 318 -11.12 -10.80 28.98
CA ASN A 318 -11.13 -10.92 30.43
C ASN A 318 -10.07 -11.94 30.85
N ILE A 319 -9.15 -11.54 31.73
CA ILE A 319 -8.15 -12.43 32.34
C ILE A 319 -8.61 -12.65 33.78
N GLU A 320 -9.03 -13.88 34.09
CA GLU A 320 -9.60 -14.21 35.39
C GLU A 320 -8.51 -14.29 36.47
N GLU A 321 -8.48 -13.29 37.33
CA GLU A 321 -7.52 -13.19 38.44
C GLU A 321 -7.70 -14.34 39.44
N GLY A 322 -6.63 -15.03 39.78
CA GLY A 322 -6.58 -16.16 40.73
C GLY A 322 -6.87 -17.53 40.09
N VAL A 323 -7.18 -17.55 38.79
CA VAL A 323 -7.51 -18.77 38.05
C VAL A 323 -6.64 -18.91 36.80
N ALA A 324 -6.48 -17.84 36.03
CA ALA A 324 -5.74 -17.88 34.78
C ALA A 324 -4.24 -18.15 35.01
N ARG A 325 -3.66 -19.04 34.20
CA ARG A 325 -2.21 -19.22 34.13
C ARG A 325 -1.59 -18.17 33.21
N PHE A 326 -0.33 -17.83 33.46
CA PHE A 326 0.40 -16.91 32.62
C PHE A 326 0.54 -17.45 31.18
N ASP A 327 0.29 -16.57 30.20
CA ASP A 327 0.40 -16.83 28.78
C ASP A 327 1.22 -15.73 28.11
N GLU A 328 2.42 -16.07 27.64
CA GLU A 328 3.37 -15.13 27.00
C GLU A 328 2.83 -14.46 25.74
N THR A 329 1.83 -15.05 25.08
CA THR A 329 1.24 -14.47 23.86
C THR A 329 0.32 -13.31 24.19
N MET A 330 -0.38 -13.38 25.32
CA MET A 330 -1.43 -12.45 25.73
C MET A 330 -1.03 -11.56 26.91
N MET A 331 0.04 -11.92 27.61
CA MET A 331 0.41 -11.31 28.88
C MET A 331 1.92 -11.03 28.96
N LYS A 332 2.26 -9.97 29.71
CA LYS A 332 3.64 -9.65 30.10
C LYS A 332 3.74 -9.52 31.62
N PRO A 333 4.78 -10.09 32.24
CA PRO A 333 4.91 -10.08 33.69
C PRO A 333 5.30 -8.69 34.18
N SER A 334 4.79 -8.30 35.34
CA SER A 334 5.23 -7.11 36.07
C SER A 334 6.52 -7.38 36.85
N SER A 335 7.13 -6.32 37.39
CA SER A 335 8.36 -6.47 38.18
C SER A 335 8.13 -7.36 39.40
N ARG A 336 9.04 -8.31 39.66
CA ARG A 336 8.95 -9.32 40.74
C ARG A 336 7.80 -10.34 40.58
N SER A 337 7.23 -10.46 39.39
CA SER A 337 6.25 -11.51 39.04
C SER A 337 6.96 -12.83 38.71
N ASP A 338 6.34 -13.97 39.04
CA ASP A 338 6.79 -15.29 38.57
C ASP A 338 6.00 -15.70 37.31
N PRO A 339 6.60 -15.68 36.11
CA PRO A 339 5.93 -16.01 34.85
C PRO A 339 5.53 -17.49 34.72
N GLN A 340 5.85 -18.36 35.68
CA GLN A 340 5.33 -19.74 35.70
C GLN A 340 4.08 -19.91 36.57
N GLY A 341 3.63 -18.83 37.21
CA GLY A 341 2.57 -18.85 38.21
C GLY A 341 1.16 -18.59 37.70
N ILE A 342 0.24 -18.48 38.65
CA ILE A 342 -1.14 -18.03 38.46
C ILE A 342 -1.18 -16.51 38.44
N VAL A 343 -1.97 -15.93 37.54
CA VAL A 343 -2.22 -14.49 37.46
C VAL A 343 -3.01 -14.06 38.69
N MET A 344 -2.37 -13.35 39.61
CA MET A 344 -3.04 -12.83 40.81
C MET A 344 -3.70 -11.49 40.56
N PHE A 345 -3.10 -10.63 39.74
CA PHE A 345 -3.64 -9.32 39.39
C PHE A 345 -3.38 -8.98 37.92
N THR A 346 -4.41 -8.53 37.22
CA THR A 346 -4.32 -7.90 35.90
C THR A 346 -4.15 -6.41 36.10
N ILE A 347 -2.96 -5.88 35.79
CA ILE A 347 -2.58 -4.48 36.00
C ILE A 347 -3.04 -3.62 34.83
N SER A 348 -2.84 -4.11 33.61
CA SER A 348 -3.39 -3.49 32.41
C SER A 348 -4.00 -4.59 31.55
N PRO A 349 -5.16 -4.36 30.91
CA PRO A 349 -5.76 -5.35 30.04
C PRO A 349 -4.87 -5.61 28.82
N ALA A 350 -5.01 -6.80 28.24
CA ALA A 350 -4.55 -7.05 26.89
C ALA A 350 -5.49 -6.36 25.89
N PHE A 351 -4.97 -6.03 24.71
CA PHE A 351 -5.78 -5.58 23.58
C PHE A 351 -5.57 -6.51 22.41
N VAL A 352 -6.66 -6.97 21.83
CA VAL A 352 -6.66 -8.02 20.82
C VAL A 352 -7.51 -7.59 19.64
N ALA A 353 -6.95 -7.71 18.45
CA ALA A 353 -7.65 -7.64 17.18
C ALA A 353 -7.45 -8.99 16.47
N LEU A 354 -8.50 -9.81 16.42
CA LEU A 354 -8.49 -11.11 15.75
C LEU A 354 -9.58 -11.12 14.68
N ASP A 355 -9.19 -11.42 13.44
CA ASP A 355 -10.14 -11.78 12.40
C ASP A 355 -10.24 -13.31 12.34
N PRO A 356 -11.40 -13.92 12.62
CA PRO A 356 -11.57 -15.36 12.53
C PRO A 356 -11.38 -15.93 11.11
N LYS A 357 -11.25 -15.08 10.08
CA LYS A 357 -10.98 -15.47 8.69
C LYS A 357 -9.56 -15.17 8.23
N ASP A 358 -8.77 -14.45 9.02
CA ASP A 358 -7.47 -13.93 8.65
C ASP A 358 -6.54 -13.79 9.87
N ASP A 359 -5.74 -14.83 10.10
CA ASP A 359 -4.79 -14.87 11.22
C ASP A 359 -3.58 -13.93 11.00
N ASP A 360 -3.36 -13.45 9.77
CA ASP A 360 -2.16 -12.66 9.41
C ASP A 360 -2.35 -11.16 9.66
N HIS A 361 -3.59 -10.65 9.69
CA HIS A 361 -3.88 -9.21 9.73
C HIS A 361 -4.40 -8.70 11.09
N GLY A 362 -4.12 -9.44 12.17
CA GLY A 362 -4.45 -9.07 13.56
C GLY A 362 -3.30 -8.47 14.36
N PHE A 363 -3.57 -8.14 15.63
CA PHE A 363 -2.52 -7.85 16.60
C PHE A 363 -2.92 -8.25 18.02
N VAL A 364 -1.92 -8.54 18.83
CA VAL A 364 -2.04 -8.70 20.28
C VAL A 364 -1.09 -7.73 20.96
N ILE A 365 -1.62 -6.88 21.83
CA ILE A 365 -0.83 -6.08 22.77
C ILE A 365 -0.96 -6.75 24.14
N PRO A 366 0.13 -7.35 24.66
CA PRO A 366 0.07 -8.10 25.91
C PRO A 366 -0.34 -7.25 27.11
N GLY A 367 -1.27 -7.78 27.90
CA GLY A 367 -1.69 -7.20 29.17
C GLY A 367 -0.61 -7.35 30.24
N LYS A 368 -0.44 -6.33 31.09
CA LYS A 368 0.53 -6.41 32.20
C LYS A 368 -0.12 -7.14 33.36
N VAL A 369 0.52 -8.20 33.86
CA VAL A 369 -0.01 -9.04 34.94
C VAL A 369 1.00 -9.21 36.07
N PHE A 370 0.53 -9.46 37.29
CA PHE A 370 1.34 -9.95 38.40
C PHE A 370 0.96 -11.41 38.66
N CYS A 371 1.94 -12.28 38.55
CA CYS A 371 1.80 -13.72 38.72
C CYS A 371 2.58 -14.20 39.94
N LYS A 372 2.05 -15.21 40.60
CA LYS A 372 2.62 -15.83 41.79
C LYS A 372 2.72 -17.33 41.57
N SER A 373 3.85 -17.92 41.95
CA SER A 373 4.04 -19.37 42.00
C SER A 373 2.93 -20.03 42.83
N GLU A 374 2.50 -21.22 42.43
CA GLU A 374 1.57 -22.06 43.22
C GLU A 374 2.15 -22.44 44.59
#